data_AF-A0A4R3L7I5-F1
#
_entry.id   AF-A0A4R3L7I5-F1
#
_cell.length_a   1.000
_cell.length_b   1.000
_cell.length_c   1.000
_cell.angle_alpha   90.00
_cell.angle_beta   90.00
_cell.angle_gamma   90.00
#
_symmetry.space_group_name_H-M   'P 1'
#
loop_
_entity.id
_entity.type
_entity.pdbx_description
1 polymer ?
#
loop_
_entity_poly.entity_id
_entity_poly.type
_entity_poly.pdbx_seq_one_letter_code
_entity_poly.pdbx_strand_id
1 'polypeptide(L)'
;MNARKYLELANRGQMNPEQLMDALVVELPKLMILYQKSDAGKKPFLSKGSQPTEKFVVVCSDLDAARTIQVSHPQMVELVEEPALPFLIKAYRSDATGILMNPGLPSCLFMVKSQLLKLIREYAVHKLSQLPGPWIPTMNQNLLLVEHQKGNYTVAVYSDIEDAEYVSKKSGGTVIQHPWSVVFERCYQLKAPAPYLHFGLPEKCHLLPKHMQKIQHGPHAGYVESQHVAHPFVMNEKQPELEKIESVLEQSPQLDDKKDEKQGSKVLQEQVMKPTISENEGQPSTGQANESIKQESPVLVKEEKPHIPIVGKEGIIIQKPSQEAPKSSPPIQKEKPQPKLEPSPAVQKPIQRKPIDPAVKLGLEKLEKATVEGQGLANGWEVCRAMAELRRIWVVVDPEGNMVILAGQDQSPIVDFFTSERHAQILIDEAHRKNSQLPSMIPRLVSTKKLYRALAPRHPIVWINRGSTEAWTSIMGDTLPYVLQLMSQLEKEKN
;
A
#
# COMPACT_ATOMS: atom_id res chain seq x y z
N MET A 1 -15.18 24.52 -10.68
CA MET A 1 -15.17 24.10 -12.11
C MET A 1 -14.93 22.59 -12.15
N ASN A 2 -15.86 21.78 -12.66
CA ASN A 2 -15.76 20.30 -12.61
C ASN A 2 -14.37 19.80 -13.06
N ALA A 3 -13.78 18.91 -12.25
CA ALA A 3 -12.47 18.27 -12.45
C ALA A 3 -12.21 17.77 -13.89
N ARG A 4 -13.23 17.25 -14.58
CA ARG A 4 -13.14 16.86 -16.01
C ARG A 4 -12.56 17.97 -16.90
N LYS A 5 -12.93 19.23 -16.66
CA LYS A 5 -12.45 20.37 -17.46
C LYS A 5 -10.98 20.69 -17.19
N TYR A 6 -10.49 20.56 -15.95
CA TYR A 6 -9.06 20.72 -15.67
C TYR A 6 -8.21 19.62 -16.30
N LEU A 7 -8.70 18.37 -16.26
CA LEU A 7 -8.06 17.23 -16.95
C LEU A 7 -7.99 17.46 -18.47
N GLU A 8 -9.07 17.93 -19.10
CA GLU A 8 -9.07 18.31 -20.53
C GLU A 8 -8.08 19.44 -20.85
N LEU A 9 -8.00 20.48 -20.01
CA LEU A 9 -7.05 21.59 -20.19
C LEU A 9 -5.60 21.10 -20.08
N ALA A 10 -5.30 20.20 -19.14
CA ALA A 10 -3.98 19.60 -19.00
C ALA A 10 -3.62 18.72 -20.22
N ASN A 11 -4.55 17.92 -20.72
CA ASN A 11 -4.37 17.10 -21.92
C ASN A 11 -4.13 17.94 -23.19
N ARG A 12 -4.67 19.17 -23.23
CA ARG A 12 -4.41 20.15 -24.31
C ARG A 12 -3.11 20.95 -24.10
N GLY A 13 -2.33 20.68 -23.05
CA GLY A 13 -1.12 21.44 -22.69
C GLY A 13 -1.40 22.86 -22.18
N GLN A 14 -2.65 23.20 -21.88
CA GLN A 14 -3.09 24.54 -21.45
C GLN A 14 -3.02 24.73 -19.92
N MET A 15 -2.67 23.69 -19.18
CA MET A 15 -2.48 23.70 -17.72
C MET A 15 -1.20 22.93 -17.38
N ASN A 16 -0.36 23.51 -16.51
CA ASN A 16 0.87 22.84 -16.10
C ASN A 16 0.60 21.77 -15.00
N PRO A 17 1.53 20.82 -14.78
CA PRO A 17 1.28 19.73 -13.83
C PRO A 17 1.06 20.17 -12.39
N GLU A 18 1.69 21.26 -11.90
CA GLU A 18 1.46 21.71 -10.52
C GLU A 18 0.07 22.34 -10.35
N GLN A 19 -0.36 23.15 -11.32
CA GLN A 19 -1.72 23.71 -11.38
C GLN A 19 -2.79 22.61 -11.44
N LEU A 20 -2.54 21.53 -12.19
CA LEU A 20 -3.45 20.39 -12.25
C LEU A 20 -3.57 19.69 -10.88
N MET A 21 -2.45 19.44 -10.20
CA MET A 21 -2.47 18.80 -8.88
C MET A 21 -3.26 19.65 -7.87
N ASP A 22 -3.02 20.96 -7.85
CA ASP A 22 -3.75 21.90 -6.97
C ASP A 22 -5.25 21.95 -7.30
N ALA A 23 -5.63 21.97 -8.58
CA ALA A 23 -7.03 21.96 -9.01
C ALA A 23 -7.74 20.64 -8.67
N LEU A 24 -7.09 19.48 -8.88
CA LEU A 24 -7.64 18.17 -8.55
C LEU A 24 -7.89 18.04 -7.03
N VAL A 25 -6.97 18.51 -6.21
CA VAL A 25 -7.10 18.40 -4.75
C VAL A 25 -8.32 19.14 -4.20
N VAL A 26 -8.70 20.26 -4.81
CA VAL A 26 -9.88 21.05 -4.42
C VAL A 26 -11.17 20.51 -5.06
N GLU A 27 -11.13 20.15 -6.35
CA GLU A 27 -12.35 19.87 -7.14
C GLU A 27 -12.63 18.37 -7.33
N LEU A 28 -11.78 17.49 -6.79
CA LEU A 28 -11.93 16.04 -6.80
C LEU A 28 -11.66 15.38 -5.42
N PRO A 29 -12.30 15.82 -4.33
CA PRO A 29 -12.10 15.24 -2.99
C PRO A 29 -12.52 13.77 -2.88
N LYS A 30 -13.28 13.26 -3.86
CA LYS A 30 -13.77 11.89 -3.95
C LYS A 30 -13.51 11.33 -5.36
N LEU A 31 -13.39 10.01 -5.46
CA LEU A 31 -13.18 9.27 -6.70
C LEU A 31 -14.27 8.21 -6.87
N MET A 32 -14.70 7.99 -8.10
CA MET A 32 -15.64 6.95 -8.47
C MET A 32 -14.88 5.72 -8.94
N ILE A 33 -15.00 4.62 -8.20
CA ILE A 33 -14.23 3.39 -8.39
C ILE A 33 -15.16 2.25 -8.77
N LEU A 34 -14.89 1.61 -9.91
CA LEU A 34 -15.51 0.33 -10.24
C LEU A 34 -14.73 -0.81 -9.58
N TYR A 35 -15.46 -1.62 -8.82
CA TYR A 35 -14.99 -2.81 -8.14
C TYR A 35 -15.59 -4.06 -8.77
N GLN A 36 -14.75 -4.99 -9.19
CA GLN A 36 -15.19 -6.34 -9.53
C GLN A 36 -15.40 -7.13 -8.23
N LYS A 37 -16.61 -7.65 -8.05
CA LYS A 37 -16.96 -8.57 -6.95
C LYS A 37 -16.52 -9.99 -7.30
N SER A 38 -16.01 -10.69 -6.30
CA SER A 38 -15.62 -12.11 -6.37
C SER A 38 -15.76 -12.74 -4.98
N ASP A 39 -15.73 -14.06 -4.90
CA ASP A 39 -15.79 -14.79 -3.61
C ASP A 39 -14.58 -14.46 -2.70
N ALA A 40 -13.46 -14.04 -3.30
CA ALA A 40 -12.25 -13.57 -2.61
C ALA A 40 -12.31 -12.06 -2.24
N GLY A 41 -13.49 -11.44 -2.28
CA GLY A 41 -13.70 -10.02 -2.02
C GLY A 41 -13.73 -9.15 -3.28
N LYS A 42 -13.58 -7.83 -3.11
CA LYS A 42 -13.66 -6.85 -4.19
C LYS A 42 -12.31 -6.28 -4.60
N LYS A 43 -12.06 -6.17 -5.91
CA LYS A 43 -10.83 -5.60 -6.48
C LYS A 43 -11.17 -4.46 -7.46
N PRO A 44 -10.44 -3.33 -7.45
CA PRO A 44 -10.69 -2.25 -8.39
C PRO A 44 -10.33 -2.70 -9.81
N PHE A 45 -10.99 -2.13 -10.81
CA PHE A 45 -10.70 -2.43 -12.22
C PHE A 45 -9.27 -2.05 -12.59
N LEU A 46 -8.62 -2.86 -13.42
CA LEU A 46 -7.26 -2.64 -13.92
C LEU A 46 -7.28 -2.51 -15.45
N SER A 47 -6.65 -1.47 -15.96
CA SER A 47 -6.33 -1.34 -17.39
C SER A 47 -4.93 -1.84 -17.67
N LYS A 48 -4.67 -2.31 -18.90
CA LYS A 48 -3.32 -2.66 -19.37
C LYS A 48 -2.56 -1.38 -19.73
N GLY A 49 -1.27 -1.35 -19.41
CA GLY A 49 -0.35 -0.31 -19.88
C GLY A 49 0.13 -0.55 -21.31
N SER A 50 1.17 0.19 -21.70
CA SER A 50 1.83 0.01 -23.00
C SER A 50 2.65 -1.27 -23.04
N GLN A 51 3.17 -1.74 -21.90
CA GLN A 51 3.86 -3.03 -21.78
C GLN A 51 2.92 -4.13 -21.25
N PRO A 52 3.08 -5.41 -21.64
CA PRO A 52 2.21 -6.51 -21.21
C PRO A 52 2.12 -6.72 -19.69
N THR A 53 3.15 -6.30 -18.95
CA THR A 53 3.24 -6.40 -17.49
C THR A 53 2.70 -5.18 -16.76
N GLU A 54 2.53 -4.04 -17.44
CA GLU A 54 2.03 -2.81 -16.83
C GLU A 54 0.52 -2.88 -16.63
N LYS A 55 0.09 -2.50 -15.43
CA LYS A 55 -1.33 -2.42 -15.05
C LYS A 55 -1.57 -1.10 -14.35
N PHE A 56 -2.69 -0.45 -14.65
CA PHE A 56 -3.09 0.82 -14.06
C PHE A 56 -4.44 0.67 -13.37
N VAL A 57 -4.57 1.15 -12.13
CA VAL A 57 -5.87 1.15 -11.43
C VAL A 57 -6.79 2.15 -12.12
N VAL A 58 -7.97 1.70 -12.54
CA VAL A 58 -8.96 2.56 -13.18
C VAL A 58 -9.70 3.37 -12.12
N VAL A 59 -9.74 4.69 -12.31
CA VAL A 59 -10.50 5.63 -11.47
C VAL A 59 -11.33 6.56 -12.35
N CYS A 60 -12.46 7.02 -11.84
CA CYS A 60 -13.31 7.99 -12.53
C CYS A 60 -13.51 9.25 -11.68
N SER A 61 -13.64 10.40 -12.32
CA SER A 61 -13.83 11.67 -11.62
C SER A 61 -15.26 11.85 -11.09
N ASP A 62 -16.25 11.22 -11.71
CA ASP A 62 -17.66 11.27 -11.31
C ASP A 62 -18.46 10.11 -11.91
N LEU A 63 -19.77 10.05 -11.59
CA LEU A 63 -20.67 8.97 -12.00
C LEU A 63 -20.80 8.86 -13.52
N ASP A 64 -20.81 9.97 -14.25
CA ASP A 64 -20.94 9.94 -15.71
C ASP A 64 -19.72 9.28 -16.34
N ALA A 65 -18.52 9.63 -15.85
CA ALA A 65 -17.27 9.03 -16.31
C ALA A 65 -17.17 7.53 -15.95
N ALA A 66 -17.73 7.11 -14.82
CA ALA A 66 -17.81 5.68 -14.48
C ALA A 66 -18.78 4.91 -15.38
N ARG A 67 -19.87 5.55 -15.83
CA ARG A 67 -20.91 4.93 -16.68
C ARG A 67 -20.52 4.73 -18.15
N THR A 68 -19.45 5.36 -18.63
CA THR A 68 -18.91 5.12 -19.97
C THR A 68 -18.01 3.88 -20.06
N ILE A 69 -17.66 3.26 -18.92
CA ILE A 69 -16.86 2.04 -18.90
C ILE A 69 -17.72 0.82 -19.24
N GLN A 70 -17.38 0.16 -20.34
CA GLN A 70 -18.01 -1.09 -20.75
C GLN A 70 -17.49 -2.28 -19.93
N VAL A 71 -18.39 -3.19 -19.56
CA VAL A 71 -18.16 -4.36 -18.70
C VAL A 71 -19.07 -5.50 -19.15
N SER A 72 -18.51 -6.66 -19.49
CA SER A 72 -19.29 -7.81 -19.99
C SER A 72 -20.27 -8.41 -18.97
N HIS A 73 -20.08 -8.15 -17.67
CA HIS A 73 -20.90 -8.70 -16.57
C HIS A 73 -21.23 -7.61 -15.53
N PRO A 74 -22.14 -6.66 -15.83
CA PRO A 74 -22.46 -5.54 -14.93
C PRO A 74 -22.91 -5.96 -13.52
N GLN A 75 -23.59 -7.09 -13.40
CA GLN A 75 -24.06 -7.68 -12.14
C GLN A 75 -22.94 -8.09 -11.18
N MET A 76 -21.71 -8.28 -11.69
CA MET A 76 -20.52 -8.59 -10.90
C MET A 76 -19.73 -7.33 -10.51
N VAL A 77 -20.29 -6.12 -10.73
CA VAL A 77 -19.62 -4.84 -10.49
C VAL A 77 -20.35 -4.01 -9.45
N GLU A 78 -19.56 -3.31 -8.64
CA GLU A 78 -20.01 -2.31 -7.68
C GLU A 78 -19.33 -0.98 -8.00
N LEU A 79 -20.12 0.09 -8.11
CA LEU A 79 -19.60 1.45 -8.24
C LEU A 79 -19.57 2.08 -6.85
N VAL A 80 -18.39 2.51 -6.40
CA VAL A 80 -18.18 3.09 -5.06
C VAL A 80 -17.57 4.47 -5.20
N GLU A 81 -18.19 5.44 -4.54
CA GLU A 81 -17.58 6.72 -4.24
C GLU A 81 -16.64 6.53 -3.04
N GLU A 82 -15.33 6.72 -3.23
CA GLU A 82 -14.32 6.68 -2.17
C GLU A 82 -13.66 8.05 -1.96
N PRO A 83 -13.26 8.40 -0.73
CA PRO A 83 -12.42 9.57 -0.48
C PRO A 83 -11.08 9.46 -1.23
N ALA A 84 -10.68 10.52 -1.91
CA ALA A 84 -9.56 10.47 -2.84
C ALA A 84 -8.24 10.07 -2.17
N LEU A 85 -7.87 10.70 -1.05
CA LEU A 85 -6.59 10.45 -0.38
C LEU A 85 -6.41 8.99 0.09
N PRO A 86 -7.32 8.40 0.90
CA PRO A 86 -7.27 6.97 1.24
C PRO A 86 -7.21 6.05 0.02
N PHE A 87 -8.01 6.31 -1.02
CA PHE A 87 -8.00 5.47 -2.22
C PHE A 87 -6.68 5.56 -2.99
N LEU A 88 -6.14 6.76 -3.19
CA LEU A 88 -4.87 6.97 -3.90
C LEU A 88 -3.71 6.29 -3.15
N ILE A 89 -3.72 6.28 -1.81
CA ILE A 89 -2.76 5.50 -1.00
C ILE A 89 -2.93 3.99 -1.23
N LYS A 90 -4.16 3.45 -1.26
CA LYS A 90 -4.42 2.04 -1.61
C LYS A 90 -3.89 1.70 -3.02
N ALA A 91 -4.19 2.55 -4.02
CA ALA A 91 -3.76 2.37 -5.40
C ALA A 91 -2.23 2.41 -5.53
N TYR A 92 -1.57 3.34 -4.83
CA TYR A 92 -0.11 3.46 -4.80
C TYR A 92 0.57 2.23 -4.17
N ARG A 93 -0.04 1.66 -3.12
CA ARG A 93 0.43 0.41 -2.47
C ARG A 93 0.26 -0.84 -3.34
N SER A 94 -0.63 -0.84 -4.32
CA SER A 94 -0.86 -2.00 -5.20
C SER A 94 0.30 -2.25 -6.18
N ASP A 95 0.31 -3.42 -6.82
CA ASP A 95 1.27 -3.78 -7.88
C ASP A 95 1.08 -2.98 -9.18
N ALA A 96 0.05 -2.14 -9.27
CA ALA A 96 -0.17 -1.29 -10.43
C ALA A 96 0.98 -0.29 -10.61
N THR A 97 1.35 -0.05 -11.86
CA THR A 97 2.33 0.96 -12.30
C THR A 97 1.86 2.39 -11.98
N GLY A 98 0.56 2.57 -11.74
CA GLY A 98 -0.06 3.85 -11.41
C GLY A 98 -1.59 3.78 -11.49
N ILE A 99 -2.21 4.93 -11.77
CA ILE A 99 -3.65 5.01 -12.05
C ILE A 99 -3.93 5.53 -13.46
N LEU A 100 -5.09 5.14 -14.00
CA LEU A 100 -5.70 5.65 -15.22
C LEU A 100 -7.04 6.28 -14.86
N MET A 101 -7.11 7.60 -14.95
CA MET A 101 -8.33 8.37 -14.70
C MET A 101 -9.13 8.53 -15.98
N ASN A 102 -10.45 8.40 -15.90
CA ASN A 102 -11.42 8.66 -17.00
C ASN A 102 -11.06 7.98 -18.35
N PRO A 103 -10.87 6.65 -18.37
CA PRO A 103 -10.56 5.93 -19.62
C PRO A 103 -11.64 6.14 -20.68
N GLY A 104 -11.22 6.33 -21.93
CA GLY A 104 -12.13 6.56 -23.07
C GLY A 104 -12.70 7.97 -23.20
N LEU A 105 -12.35 8.90 -22.30
CA LEU A 105 -12.84 10.29 -22.34
C LEU A 105 -11.73 11.31 -22.70
N PRO A 106 -12.08 12.51 -23.20
CA PRO A 106 -11.12 13.61 -23.40
C PRO A 106 -10.39 14.06 -22.12
N SER A 107 -10.94 13.74 -20.95
CA SER A 107 -10.34 13.95 -19.62
C SER A 107 -9.48 12.78 -19.13
N CYS A 108 -9.14 11.83 -20.00
CA CYS A 108 -8.29 10.67 -19.68
C CYS A 108 -6.90 11.12 -19.20
N LEU A 109 -6.45 10.63 -18.03
CA LEU A 109 -5.13 10.96 -17.49
C LEU A 109 -4.41 9.71 -16.94
N PHE A 110 -3.20 9.46 -17.45
CA PHE A 110 -2.29 8.46 -16.90
C PHE A 110 -1.39 9.10 -15.86
N MET A 111 -1.29 8.50 -14.67
CA MET A 111 -0.33 8.89 -13.64
C MET A 111 0.43 7.68 -13.12
N VAL A 112 1.75 7.63 -13.39
CA VAL A 112 2.65 6.61 -12.83
C VAL A 112 2.90 6.85 -11.34
N LYS A 113 3.40 5.83 -10.60
CA LYS A 113 3.66 5.93 -9.14
C LYS A 113 4.37 7.23 -8.72
N SER A 114 5.40 7.69 -9.43
CA SER A 114 6.14 8.91 -9.06
C SER A 114 5.32 10.21 -9.17
N GLN A 115 4.29 10.25 -10.02
CA GLN A 115 3.33 11.35 -10.12
C GLN A 115 2.20 11.17 -9.09
N LEU A 116 1.73 9.94 -8.91
CA LEU A 116 0.73 9.57 -7.91
C LEU A 116 1.17 9.92 -6.47
N LEU A 117 2.45 9.71 -6.12
CA LEU A 117 3.01 10.10 -4.82
C LEU A 117 3.00 11.62 -4.62
N LYS A 118 3.22 12.41 -5.67
CA LYS A 118 3.09 13.87 -5.61
C LYS A 118 1.64 14.28 -5.37
N LEU A 119 0.68 13.65 -6.07
CA LEU A 119 -0.75 13.91 -5.88
C LEU A 119 -1.21 13.57 -4.45
N ILE A 120 -0.84 12.39 -3.93
CA ILE A 120 -1.11 11.96 -2.54
C ILE A 120 -0.60 13.01 -1.54
N ARG A 121 0.62 13.52 -1.77
CA ARG A 121 1.21 14.56 -0.92
C ARG A 121 0.42 15.86 -0.99
N GLU A 122 -0.01 16.35 -2.16
CA GLU A 122 -0.81 17.58 -2.25
C GLU A 122 -2.21 17.41 -1.59
N TYR A 123 -2.89 16.27 -1.79
CA TYR A 123 -4.14 15.96 -1.09
C TYR A 123 -3.98 15.98 0.44
N ALA A 124 -2.92 15.36 0.93
CA ALA A 124 -2.68 15.30 2.36
C ALA A 124 -2.24 16.64 2.94
N VAL A 125 -1.50 17.46 2.19
CA VAL A 125 -1.20 18.86 2.56
C VAL A 125 -2.49 19.68 2.68
N HIS A 126 -3.47 19.44 1.79
CA HIS A 126 -4.79 20.07 1.88
C HIS A 126 -5.64 19.57 3.06
N LYS A 127 -5.61 18.26 3.38
CA LYS A 127 -6.20 17.71 4.62
C LYS A 127 -5.54 18.35 5.85
N LEU A 128 -4.21 18.36 5.91
CA LEU A 128 -3.40 18.92 6.99
C LEU A 128 -3.62 20.43 7.19
N SER A 129 -3.86 21.20 6.13
CA SER A 129 -4.17 22.64 6.22
C SER A 129 -5.53 22.93 6.86
N GLN A 130 -6.44 21.96 6.86
CA GLN A 130 -7.79 22.07 7.43
C GLN A 130 -7.92 21.41 8.82
N LEU A 131 -6.89 20.70 9.27
CA LEU A 131 -6.82 20.13 10.61
C LEU A 131 -6.17 21.14 11.60
N PRO A 132 -6.58 21.15 12.88
CA PRO A 132 -5.98 22.03 13.91
C PRO A 132 -4.52 21.66 14.21
N GLY A 133 -4.12 20.45 13.82
CA GLY A 133 -2.79 19.92 13.96
C GLY A 133 -2.68 18.52 13.35
N PRO A 134 -1.47 18.03 13.06
CA PRO A 134 -1.27 16.65 12.65
C PRO A 134 -1.38 15.70 13.85
N TRP A 135 -1.65 14.44 13.55
CA TRP A 135 -1.48 13.35 14.50
C TRP A 135 0.00 12.99 14.61
N ILE A 136 0.49 12.80 15.83
CA ILE A 136 1.89 12.49 16.12
C ILE A 136 1.96 11.40 17.21
N PRO A 137 2.68 10.28 16.96
CA PRO A 137 3.11 9.36 18.01
C PRO A 137 4.01 10.06 19.03
N THR A 138 3.73 9.89 20.32
CA THR A 138 4.45 10.55 21.41
C THR A 138 4.87 9.57 22.50
N MET A 139 6.02 9.85 23.13
CA MET A 139 6.47 9.17 24.35
C MET A 139 6.56 10.20 25.46
N ASN A 140 5.56 10.19 26.35
CA ASN A 140 5.28 11.27 27.30
C ASN A 140 5.07 12.60 26.57
N GLN A 141 5.89 13.62 26.83
CA GLN A 141 5.83 14.93 26.16
C GLN A 141 6.69 14.99 24.88
N ASN A 142 7.40 13.92 24.51
CA ASN A 142 8.32 13.92 23.37
C ASN A 142 7.60 13.51 22.08
N LEU A 143 7.67 14.37 21.06
CA LEU A 143 7.23 14.06 19.69
C LEU A 143 8.16 13.03 19.03
N LEU A 144 7.59 12.10 18.25
CA LEU A 144 8.36 11.21 17.40
C LEU A 144 9.18 12.01 16.38
N LEU A 145 10.51 11.82 16.43
CA LEU A 145 11.45 12.38 15.47
C LEU A 145 11.92 11.29 14.50
N VAL A 146 12.14 11.67 13.25
CA VAL A 146 12.71 10.82 12.20
C VAL A 146 13.95 11.48 11.61
N GLU A 147 14.97 10.67 11.35
CA GLU A 147 16.15 11.09 10.59
C GLU A 147 15.77 11.27 9.11
N HIS A 148 16.15 12.41 8.54
CA HIS A 148 15.84 12.78 7.15
C HIS A 148 17.07 12.97 6.26
N GLN A 149 18.17 13.39 6.89
CA GLN A 149 19.53 13.34 6.36
C GLN A 149 20.42 12.86 7.49
N LYS A 150 21.60 12.30 7.19
CA LYS A 150 22.49 11.74 8.21
C LYS A 150 22.83 12.77 9.30
N GLY A 151 22.42 12.51 10.54
CA GLY A 151 22.57 13.41 11.69
C GLY A 151 21.52 14.52 11.84
N ASN A 152 20.60 14.67 10.89
CA ASN A 152 19.55 15.69 10.91
C ASN A 152 18.17 15.06 11.12
N TYR A 153 17.47 15.52 12.16
CA TYR A 153 16.16 15.01 12.58
C TYR A 153 15.05 16.03 12.33
N THR A 154 13.82 15.54 12.17
CA THR A 154 12.62 16.37 12.10
C THR A 154 11.41 15.60 12.62
N VAL A 155 10.27 16.27 12.80
CA VAL A 155 9.05 15.69 13.38
C VAL A 155 8.36 14.79 12.35
N ALA A 156 7.92 13.59 12.76
CA ALA A 156 7.02 12.77 11.97
C ALA A 156 5.57 13.18 12.20
N VAL A 157 4.84 13.48 11.13
CA VAL A 157 3.44 13.93 11.15
C VAL A 157 2.57 13.02 10.29
N TYR A 158 1.33 12.80 10.75
CA TYR A 158 0.35 11.95 10.10
C TYR A 158 -0.92 12.77 9.86
N SER A 159 -1.49 12.63 8.66
CA SER A 159 -2.79 13.24 8.33
C SER A 159 -3.98 12.45 8.88
N ASP A 160 -3.73 11.23 9.38
CA ASP A 160 -4.75 10.32 9.87
C ASP A 160 -4.36 9.72 11.23
N ILE A 161 -5.37 9.46 12.07
CA ILE A 161 -5.18 8.87 13.39
C ILE A 161 -4.88 7.37 13.28
N GLU A 162 -5.48 6.67 12.32
CA GLU A 162 -5.31 5.22 12.16
C GLU A 162 -3.86 4.87 11.79
N ASP A 163 -3.25 5.62 10.87
CA ASP A 163 -1.84 5.47 10.48
C ASP A 163 -0.90 5.80 11.66
N ALA A 164 -1.21 6.83 12.46
CA ALA A 164 -0.43 7.19 13.64
C ALA A 164 -0.52 6.11 14.73
N GLU A 165 -1.73 5.59 14.99
CA GLU A 165 -1.96 4.51 15.95
C GLU A 165 -1.26 3.22 15.53
N TYR A 166 -1.30 2.89 14.24
CA TYR A 166 -0.61 1.72 13.70
C TYR A 166 0.90 1.77 13.98
N VAL A 167 1.51 2.96 13.93
CA VAL A 167 2.92 3.15 14.28
C VAL A 167 3.13 3.13 15.80
N SER A 168 2.32 3.84 16.59
CA SER A 168 2.40 3.80 18.06
C SER A 168 2.25 2.38 18.64
N LYS A 169 1.38 1.55 18.05
CA LYS A 169 1.20 0.13 18.43
C LYS A 169 2.47 -0.72 18.23
N LYS A 170 3.38 -0.30 17.37
CA LYS A 170 4.67 -0.98 17.12
C LYS A 170 5.84 -0.37 17.90
N SER A 171 5.92 0.96 17.94
CA SER A 171 7.04 1.70 18.53
C SER A 171 6.84 2.02 20.02
N GLY A 172 5.65 1.79 20.56
CA GLY A 172 5.23 2.28 21.86
C GLY A 172 4.77 3.74 21.82
N GLY A 173 4.13 4.18 22.90
CA GLY A 173 3.66 5.56 23.08
C GLY A 173 2.17 5.78 22.80
N THR A 174 1.77 7.05 22.81
CA THR A 174 0.39 7.52 22.64
C THR A 174 0.27 8.44 21.43
N VAL A 175 -0.82 8.34 20.68
CA VAL A 175 -1.09 9.28 19.58
C VAL A 175 -1.75 10.54 20.14
N ILE A 176 -1.22 11.71 19.79
CA ILE A 176 -1.75 13.02 20.19
C ILE A 176 -1.84 13.92 18.96
N GLN A 177 -2.92 14.69 18.84
CA GLN A 177 -3.02 15.77 17.86
C GLN A 177 -2.33 17.01 18.45
N HIS A 178 -1.19 17.41 17.91
CA HIS A 178 -0.45 18.58 18.38
C HIS A 178 -0.77 19.81 17.54
N PRO A 179 -1.03 21.00 18.12
CA PRO A 179 -1.22 22.23 17.36
C PRO A 179 -0.03 22.50 16.43
N TRP A 180 -0.32 23.04 15.24
CA TRP A 180 0.72 23.35 14.23
C TRP A 180 1.85 24.23 14.76
N SER A 181 1.57 25.16 15.68
CA SER A 181 2.57 25.99 16.34
C SER A 181 3.68 25.17 17.03
N VAL A 182 3.32 24.11 17.76
CA VAL A 182 4.26 23.21 18.45
C VAL A 182 5.15 22.48 17.43
N VAL A 183 4.56 22.05 16.31
CA VAL A 183 5.28 21.34 15.24
C VAL A 183 6.26 22.28 14.52
N PHE A 184 5.84 23.52 14.22
CA PHE A 184 6.69 24.52 13.56
C PHE A 184 7.85 24.93 14.47
N GLU A 185 7.59 25.20 15.76
CA GLU A 185 8.63 25.51 16.73
C GLU A 185 9.64 24.35 16.84
N ARG A 186 9.16 23.10 16.90
CA ARG A 186 10.05 21.95 16.99
C ARG A 186 10.89 21.75 15.72
N CYS A 187 10.33 21.98 14.54
CA CYS A 187 11.11 21.94 13.29
C CYS A 187 12.20 23.04 13.29
N TYR A 188 11.87 24.25 13.74
CA TYR A 188 12.81 25.36 13.87
C TYR A 188 13.95 25.05 14.85
N GLN A 189 13.64 24.53 16.04
CA GLN A 189 14.64 24.09 17.03
C GLN A 189 15.60 23.03 16.46
N LEU A 190 15.09 22.10 15.64
CA LEU A 190 15.87 21.05 14.98
C LEU A 190 16.60 21.51 13.71
N LYS A 191 16.45 22.79 13.31
CA LYS A 191 16.92 23.35 12.03
C LYS A 191 16.40 22.60 10.80
N ALA A 192 15.24 21.95 10.93
CA ALA A 192 14.59 21.23 9.85
C ALA A 192 13.68 22.18 9.05
N PRO A 193 13.70 22.14 7.71
CA PRO A 193 12.87 23.03 6.89
C PRO A 193 11.37 22.68 6.94
N ALA A 194 11.05 21.43 7.30
CA ALA A 194 9.68 20.91 7.37
C ALA A 194 9.64 19.58 8.15
N PRO A 195 8.47 19.15 8.65
CA PRO A 195 8.24 17.81 9.15
C PRO A 195 8.10 16.78 8.01
N TYR A 196 8.16 15.50 8.38
CA TYR A 196 7.96 14.37 7.49
C TYR A 196 6.53 13.86 7.54
N LEU A 197 5.86 13.86 6.40
CA LEU A 197 4.54 13.27 6.27
C LEU A 197 4.65 11.76 6.08
N HIS A 198 4.02 11.01 6.98
CA HIS A 198 3.85 9.57 6.91
C HIS A 198 2.38 9.18 6.75
N PHE A 199 2.17 8.10 5.99
CA PHE A 199 0.89 7.40 5.81
C PHE A 199 1.06 5.89 6.05
N GLY A 200 2.07 5.50 6.84
CA GLY A 200 2.59 4.12 6.84
C GLY A 200 3.10 3.64 5.47
N LEU A 201 3.47 4.53 4.54
CA LEU A 201 4.15 4.16 3.29
C LEU A 201 5.67 4.00 3.54
N PRO A 202 6.37 3.09 2.83
CA PRO A 202 7.83 3.07 2.82
C PRO A 202 8.41 4.33 2.17
N GLU A 203 7.70 4.92 1.20
CA GLU A 203 8.07 6.18 0.54
C GLU A 203 7.69 7.38 1.41
N LYS A 204 8.63 7.77 2.25
CA LYS A 204 8.56 8.95 3.11
C LYS A 204 8.34 10.24 2.30
N CYS A 205 7.32 11.03 2.64
CA CYS A 205 7.04 12.30 1.96
C CYS A 205 7.59 13.51 2.75
N HIS A 206 8.75 14.03 2.36
CA HIS A 206 9.24 15.32 2.86
C HIS A 206 8.30 16.44 2.40
N LEU A 207 7.80 17.27 3.32
CA LEU A 207 7.01 18.45 2.97
C LEU A 207 7.92 19.59 2.51
N LEU A 208 7.61 20.24 1.39
CA LEU A 208 8.41 21.36 0.88
C LEU A 208 7.99 22.66 1.60
N PRO A 209 8.84 23.72 1.60
CA PRO A 209 8.45 25.02 2.16
C PRO A 209 7.11 25.55 1.63
N LYS A 210 6.79 25.31 0.35
CA LYS A 210 5.48 25.66 -0.22
C LYS A 210 4.30 24.92 0.43
N HIS A 211 4.48 23.68 0.88
CA HIS A 211 3.44 22.95 1.62
C HIS A 211 3.31 23.49 3.05
N MET A 212 4.42 23.89 3.67
CA MET A 212 4.38 24.51 5.00
C MET A 212 3.63 25.84 4.96
N GLN A 213 3.81 26.64 3.90
CA GLN A 213 3.00 27.84 3.65
C GLN A 213 1.52 27.48 3.43
N LYS A 214 1.18 26.50 2.59
CA LYS A 214 -0.22 26.02 2.41
C LYS A 214 -0.85 25.58 3.74
N ILE A 215 -0.12 24.86 4.58
CA ILE A 215 -0.58 24.42 5.90
C ILE A 215 -0.75 25.62 6.82
N GLN A 216 0.26 26.48 6.97
CA GLN A 216 0.25 27.61 7.91
C GLN A 216 -0.87 28.62 7.64
N HIS A 217 -1.23 28.85 6.37
CA HIS A 217 -2.32 29.75 5.96
C HIS A 217 -3.65 29.02 5.72
N GLY A 218 -3.73 27.73 6.04
CA GLY A 218 -4.96 26.97 5.99
C GLY A 218 -5.94 27.36 7.10
N PRO A 219 -7.23 26.96 7.00
CA PRO A 219 -8.24 27.34 7.98
C PRO A 219 -8.08 26.67 9.36
N HIS A 220 -7.28 25.60 9.49
CA HIS A 220 -7.04 24.83 10.73
C HIS A 220 -8.28 24.30 11.47
N ALA A 221 -9.46 24.43 10.87
CA ALA A 221 -10.72 23.89 11.38
C ALA A 221 -11.60 23.47 10.21
N GLY A 222 -12.39 22.41 10.41
CA GLY A 222 -13.48 22.03 9.50
C GLY A 222 -13.17 20.95 8.46
N TYR A 223 -12.04 20.24 8.53
CA TYR A 223 -11.89 19.03 7.71
C TYR A 223 -12.93 17.97 8.14
N VAL A 224 -13.81 17.57 7.22
CA VAL A 224 -14.76 16.47 7.40
C VAL A 224 -14.38 15.35 6.44
N GLU A 225 -14.07 14.17 6.99
CA GLU A 225 -13.79 12.99 6.16
C GLU A 225 -15.03 12.64 5.33
N SER A 226 -14.86 12.50 4.02
CA SER A 226 -15.93 11.98 3.17
C SER A 226 -16.22 10.52 3.52
N GLN A 227 -17.50 10.14 3.54
CA GLN A 227 -17.89 8.75 3.74
C GLN A 227 -17.95 7.99 2.40
N HIS A 228 -17.80 6.66 2.48
CA HIS A 228 -17.97 5.78 1.33
C HIS A 228 -19.45 5.68 0.94
N VAL A 229 -19.77 5.85 -0.35
CA VAL A 229 -21.14 5.69 -0.87
C VAL A 229 -21.13 4.63 -1.97
N ALA A 230 -21.93 3.58 -1.81
CA ALA A 230 -22.14 2.58 -2.85
C ALA A 230 -23.28 3.01 -3.77
N HIS A 231 -23.06 2.92 -5.08
CA HIS A 231 -24.05 3.24 -6.11
C HIS A 231 -24.40 1.98 -6.91
N PRO A 232 -25.68 1.78 -7.31
CA PRO A 232 -26.02 0.76 -8.28
C PRO A 232 -25.33 1.08 -9.61
N PHE A 233 -24.56 0.12 -10.14
CA PHE A 233 -23.93 0.28 -11.44
C PHE A 233 -24.97 0.03 -12.54
N VAL A 234 -25.24 1.08 -13.32
CA VAL A 234 -26.14 1.05 -14.48
C VAL A 234 -25.39 1.69 -15.63
N MET A 235 -25.24 0.96 -16.74
CA MET A 235 -24.56 1.46 -17.92
C MET A 235 -25.37 2.53 -18.65
N ASN A 236 -24.68 3.49 -19.26
CA ASN A 236 -25.30 4.37 -20.25
C ASN A 236 -25.33 3.64 -21.60
N GLU A 237 -26.49 3.10 -21.99
CA GLU A 237 -26.71 2.44 -23.29
C GLU A 237 -26.65 3.40 -24.51
N LYS A 238 -26.34 4.69 -24.31
CA LYS A 238 -26.43 5.72 -25.36
C LYS A 238 -25.07 6.13 -25.92
N GLN A 239 -24.87 5.75 -27.19
CA GLN A 239 -23.94 6.25 -28.24
C GLN A 239 -22.77 5.30 -28.62
N PRO A 240 -22.37 5.29 -29.90
CA PRO A 240 -23.16 4.89 -31.06
C PRO A 240 -22.50 3.72 -31.83
N GLU A 241 -23.14 3.21 -32.89
CA GLU A 241 -22.60 2.14 -33.75
C GLU A 241 -21.18 2.47 -34.29
N LEU A 242 -20.17 1.75 -33.81
CA LEU A 242 -18.79 1.77 -34.36
C LEU A 242 -18.46 0.55 -35.22
N GLU A 243 -19.42 -0.37 -35.42
CA GLU A 243 -19.26 -1.64 -36.16
C GLU A 243 -19.30 -1.50 -37.71
N LYS A 244 -19.02 -0.30 -38.26
CA LYS A 244 -19.07 -0.04 -39.72
C LYS A 244 -17.80 0.54 -40.33
N ILE A 245 -16.65 0.41 -39.66
CA ILE A 245 -15.35 0.82 -40.21
C ILE A 245 -14.47 -0.39 -40.60
N GLU A 246 -14.65 -1.56 -39.98
CA GLU A 246 -13.85 -2.75 -40.33
C GLU A 246 -14.19 -3.37 -41.71
N SER A 247 -15.37 -3.11 -42.27
CA SER A 247 -15.79 -3.68 -43.57
C SER A 247 -15.29 -2.94 -44.82
N VAL A 248 -14.44 -1.91 -44.68
CA VAL A 248 -13.91 -1.11 -45.81
C VAL A 248 -12.39 -1.29 -46.01
N LEU A 249 -11.69 -1.95 -45.09
CA LEU A 249 -10.21 -2.11 -45.14
C LEU A 249 -9.72 -3.46 -45.69
N GLU A 250 -10.61 -4.42 -45.99
CA GLU A 250 -10.24 -5.74 -46.55
C GLU A 250 -10.21 -5.81 -48.10
N GLN A 251 -10.24 -4.67 -48.80
CA GLN A 251 -10.02 -4.63 -50.26
C GLN A 251 -8.71 -3.92 -50.61
N SER A 252 -7.59 -4.62 -50.37
CA SER A 252 -6.31 -4.31 -51.01
C SER A 252 -6.32 -4.82 -52.47
N PRO A 253 -6.15 -3.96 -53.48
CA PRO A 253 -5.86 -4.42 -54.84
C PRO A 253 -4.43 -4.99 -54.88
N GLN A 254 -4.25 -6.13 -55.57
CA GLN A 254 -2.91 -6.63 -55.88
C GLN A 254 -2.18 -5.65 -56.80
N LEU A 255 -0.92 -5.35 -56.47
CA LEU A 255 0.01 -4.65 -57.35
C LEU A 255 1.18 -5.57 -57.65
N ASP A 256 1.17 -6.16 -58.85
CA ASP A 256 2.34 -6.80 -59.46
C ASP A 256 3.14 -5.79 -60.30
N ASP A 257 4.43 -6.08 -60.45
CA ASP A 257 5.46 -5.23 -61.06
C ASP A 257 5.12 -4.58 -62.42
N LYS A 258 5.53 -3.32 -62.58
CA LYS A 258 6.51 -2.93 -63.63
C LYS A 258 7.13 -1.54 -63.48
N LYS A 259 8.37 -1.46 -63.98
CA LYS A 259 9.20 -0.28 -64.30
C LYS A 259 8.43 0.77 -65.13
N ASP A 260 8.78 2.06 -65.19
CA ASP A 260 10.10 2.62 -65.56
C ASP A 260 10.27 4.13 -65.24
N GLU A 261 11.54 4.57 -65.26
CA GLU A 261 12.12 5.91 -65.57
C GLU A 261 11.46 7.27 -65.25
N LYS A 262 12.20 8.02 -64.39
CA LYS A 262 12.77 9.39 -64.60
C LYS A 262 11.92 10.69 -64.56
N GLN A 263 12.67 11.75 -64.19
CA GLN A 263 12.37 13.19 -64.18
C GLN A 263 11.38 13.65 -63.09
N GLY A 264 11.62 14.74 -62.32
CA GLY A 264 12.78 15.63 -62.22
C GLY A 264 12.36 17.10 -62.04
N SER A 265 13.02 17.84 -61.12
CA SER A 265 12.76 19.28 -60.81
C SER A 265 11.40 19.58 -60.14
N LYS A 266 11.15 20.69 -59.43
CA LYS A 266 11.98 21.74 -58.80
C LYS A 266 11.13 22.50 -57.75
N VAL A 267 11.75 22.95 -56.65
CA VAL A 267 11.64 24.29 -56.00
C VAL A 267 10.30 25.05 -56.04
N LEU A 268 9.72 25.36 -54.86
CA LEU A 268 9.42 26.72 -54.31
C LEU A 268 8.77 26.54 -52.92
N GLN A 269 9.28 27.07 -51.80
CA GLN A 269 9.32 28.45 -51.30
C GLN A 269 7.97 29.07 -50.84
N GLU A 270 7.77 29.04 -49.52
CA GLU A 270 7.64 30.22 -48.64
C GLU A 270 6.53 31.29 -48.88
N GLN A 271 5.56 31.34 -47.96
CA GLN A 271 4.78 32.50 -47.48
C GLN A 271 4.14 32.05 -46.15
N VAL A 272 4.38 32.60 -44.95
CA VAL A 272 4.44 34.00 -44.46
C VAL A 272 3.09 34.72 -44.53
N MET A 273 2.34 34.69 -43.42
CA MET A 273 1.48 35.79 -42.98
C MET A 273 1.50 35.94 -41.45
N LYS A 274 1.88 37.14 -40.99
CA LYS A 274 1.51 37.68 -39.66
C LYS A 274 0.12 38.34 -39.76
N PRO A 275 -0.58 38.53 -38.64
CA PRO A 275 -0.72 39.88 -38.08
C PRO A 275 -0.23 39.91 -36.62
N THR A 276 0.63 40.84 -36.19
CA THR A 276 0.43 42.30 -36.03
C THR A 276 -0.36 42.64 -34.77
N ILE A 277 0.31 43.39 -33.90
CA ILE A 277 -0.11 43.83 -32.57
C ILE A 277 -1.09 45.00 -32.69
N SER A 278 -1.97 45.16 -31.71
CA SER A 278 -2.44 46.49 -31.31
C SER A 278 -2.42 46.60 -29.79
N GLU A 279 -1.74 47.64 -29.30
CA GLU A 279 -1.70 48.03 -27.90
C GLU A 279 -3.03 48.68 -27.50
N ASN A 280 -3.36 48.65 -26.20
CA ASN A 280 -3.98 49.80 -25.57
C ASN A 280 -3.70 49.82 -24.06
N GLU A 281 -3.26 50.96 -23.55
CA GLU A 281 -2.95 51.20 -22.14
C GLU A 281 -4.24 51.50 -21.34
N GLY A 282 -4.24 51.32 -20.01
CA GLY A 282 -5.49 51.49 -19.23
C GLY A 282 -5.44 51.23 -17.72
N GLN A 283 -4.51 51.85 -17.00
CA GLN A 283 -4.58 52.09 -15.55
C GLN A 283 -4.10 53.53 -15.29
N PRO A 284 -4.38 54.18 -14.14
CA PRO A 284 -5.01 53.65 -12.91
C PRO A 284 -6.19 54.51 -12.37
N SER A 285 -6.85 54.04 -11.31
CA SER A 285 -7.46 54.93 -10.32
C SER A 285 -7.35 54.36 -8.89
N THR A 286 -6.78 55.18 -8.01
CA THR A 286 -6.59 54.94 -6.58
C THR A 286 -7.89 55.14 -5.79
N GLY A 287 -8.05 54.39 -4.69
CA GLY A 287 -9.14 54.57 -3.73
C GLY A 287 -8.72 54.12 -2.33
N GLN A 288 -8.16 55.03 -1.54
CA GLN A 288 -7.95 54.82 -0.10
C GLN A 288 -9.23 55.16 0.66
N ALA A 289 -9.60 54.34 1.64
CA ALA A 289 -10.38 54.77 2.79
C ALA A 289 -10.01 53.91 4.01
N ASN A 290 -9.57 54.57 5.08
CA ASN A 290 -9.46 53.96 6.40
C ASN A 290 -10.86 53.78 6.99
N GLU A 291 -11.07 52.76 7.81
CA GLU A 291 -11.62 53.01 9.14
C GLU A 291 -11.14 51.98 10.17
N SER A 292 -10.95 52.44 11.39
CA SER A 292 -10.42 51.68 12.54
C SER A 292 -11.52 51.50 13.59
N ILE A 293 -11.18 50.85 14.72
CA ILE A 293 -11.98 50.78 15.97
C ILE A 293 -13.08 49.69 15.86
N LYS A 294 -13.29 48.76 16.82
CA LYS A 294 -13.04 48.76 18.27
C LYS A 294 -12.64 47.38 18.81
N GLN A 295 -11.90 47.38 19.92
CA GLN A 295 -11.75 46.21 20.81
C GLN A 295 -13.04 46.03 21.63
N GLU A 296 -13.45 44.79 21.93
CA GLU A 296 -14.15 44.50 23.18
C GLU A 296 -14.02 43.02 23.61
N SER A 297 -13.67 42.85 24.88
CA SER A 297 -13.60 41.62 25.70
C SER A 297 -13.33 42.10 27.13
N PRO A 298 -13.69 41.37 28.20
CA PRO A 298 -14.11 39.95 28.25
C PRO A 298 -15.41 39.69 29.04
N VAL A 299 -15.88 38.44 29.06
CA VAL A 299 -16.75 37.92 30.13
C VAL A 299 -16.22 36.58 30.63
N LEU A 300 -15.87 36.52 31.92
CA LEU A 300 -15.62 35.27 32.65
C LEU A 300 -16.95 34.53 32.88
N VAL A 301 -16.97 33.21 32.70
CA VAL A 301 -17.86 32.31 33.46
C VAL A 301 -17.03 31.13 33.98
N LYS A 302 -17.39 30.66 35.18
CA LYS A 302 -16.59 29.81 36.09
C LYS A 302 -16.55 28.33 35.70
N GLU A 303 -15.57 27.66 36.31
CA GLU A 303 -15.52 26.20 36.51
C GLU A 303 -16.78 25.67 37.20
N GLU A 304 -17.13 24.41 36.91
CA GLU A 304 -17.66 23.51 37.94
C GLU A 304 -17.33 22.04 37.63
N LYS A 305 -16.85 21.30 38.64
CA LYS A 305 -16.69 19.83 38.63
C LYS A 305 -17.84 19.22 39.44
N PRO A 306 -18.28 18.01 39.10
CA PRO A 306 -18.27 16.95 40.13
C PRO A 306 -17.57 15.68 39.59
N HIS A 307 -16.60 15.10 40.30
CA HIS A 307 -16.70 14.24 41.49
C HIS A 307 -16.96 12.76 41.18
N ILE A 308 -15.99 11.94 41.55
CA ILE A 308 -15.99 10.47 41.48
C ILE A 308 -16.67 9.93 42.76
N PRO A 309 -17.34 8.76 42.68
CA PRO A 309 -17.27 7.80 43.77
C PRO A 309 -16.65 6.46 43.32
N ILE A 310 -16.01 5.79 44.28
CA ILE A 310 -15.19 4.58 44.13
C ILE A 310 -16.00 3.38 44.68
N VAL A 311 -15.55 2.14 44.39
CA VAL A 311 -15.96 0.86 45.01
C VAL A 311 -17.24 0.24 44.40
N GLY A 312 -17.31 -1.06 44.08
CA GLY A 312 -16.26 -2.08 44.20
C GLY A 312 -16.65 -3.49 43.71
N LYS A 313 -15.93 -4.48 44.26
CA LYS A 313 -15.90 -5.92 43.91
C LYS A 313 -17.26 -6.61 43.85
N GLU A 314 -17.39 -7.54 42.89
CA GLU A 314 -17.92 -8.93 42.97
C GLU A 314 -18.32 -9.38 41.54
N GLY A 315 -18.12 -10.62 41.06
CA GLY A 315 -17.61 -11.81 41.75
C GLY A 315 -18.60 -12.97 41.80
N ILE A 316 -19.24 -13.36 40.67
CA ILE A 316 -20.15 -14.52 40.61
C ILE A 316 -19.85 -15.41 39.38
N ILE A 317 -19.89 -16.73 39.64
CA ILE A 317 -19.67 -17.86 38.72
C ILE A 317 -21.07 -18.40 38.30
N ILE A 318 -21.12 -19.53 37.59
CA ILE A 318 -22.32 -20.40 37.38
C ILE A 318 -23.16 -19.91 36.16
N GLN A 319 -23.66 -20.75 35.23
CA GLN A 319 -24.09 -22.15 35.33
C GLN A 319 -23.88 -22.99 34.07
N LYS A 320 -23.73 -24.31 34.27
CA LYS A 320 -23.92 -25.39 33.29
C LYS A 320 -24.99 -26.33 33.86
N PRO A 321 -25.92 -26.86 33.05
CA PRO A 321 -26.35 -28.26 33.20
C PRO A 321 -26.19 -29.02 31.85
N SER A 322 -25.61 -30.22 31.79
CA SER A 322 -26.10 -31.53 32.29
C SER A 322 -27.07 -32.15 31.27
N GLN A 323 -26.55 -33.00 30.37
CA GLN A 323 -26.60 -34.49 30.44
C GLN A 323 -27.99 -35.08 30.18
N GLU A 324 -28.11 -35.87 29.12
CA GLU A 324 -28.62 -37.25 29.23
C GLU A 324 -28.16 -38.12 28.05
N ALA A 325 -28.04 -39.42 28.30
CA ALA A 325 -27.83 -40.48 27.32
C ALA A 325 -28.67 -41.68 27.76
N PRO A 326 -29.06 -42.60 26.85
CA PRO A 326 -28.40 -43.91 26.94
C PRO A 326 -28.25 -44.71 25.62
N LYS A 327 -27.10 -45.40 25.54
CA LYS A 327 -26.90 -46.80 25.10
C LYS A 327 -27.67 -47.36 23.88
N SER A 328 -26.93 -47.82 22.87
CA SER A 328 -26.83 -49.27 22.59
C SER A 328 -25.74 -49.64 21.56
N SER A 329 -25.22 -50.86 21.70
CA SER A 329 -24.35 -51.63 20.78
C SER A 329 -24.49 -53.11 21.19
N PRO A 330 -23.97 -54.13 20.47
CA PRO A 330 -23.33 -54.19 19.15
C PRO A 330 -24.08 -55.24 18.23
N PRO A 331 -23.49 -55.93 17.23
CA PRO A 331 -22.47 -56.99 17.44
C PRO A 331 -21.31 -57.05 16.41
N ILE A 332 -20.39 -57.97 16.69
CA ILE A 332 -19.08 -58.20 16.03
C ILE A 332 -19.19 -59.20 14.86
N GLN A 333 -18.33 -59.06 13.84
CA GLN A 333 -17.86 -60.18 13.01
C GLN A 333 -16.32 -60.24 13.00
N LYS A 334 -15.77 -61.47 12.84
CA LYS A 334 -14.36 -61.84 13.09
C LYS A 334 -13.56 -62.11 11.80
N GLU A 335 -12.23 -62.21 12.02
CA GLU A 335 -11.16 -62.81 11.19
C GLU A 335 -10.53 -61.89 10.11
N LYS A 336 -9.24 -62.04 9.73
CA LYS A 336 -8.15 -62.97 10.13
C LYS A 336 -6.78 -62.22 10.13
N PRO A 337 -5.68 -62.73 10.76
CA PRO A 337 -4.51 -61.92 11.11
C PRO A 337 -3.33 -62.00 10.11
N GLN A 338 -2.48 -60.96 10.12
CA GLN A 338 -1.10 -60.99 9.61
C GLN A 338 -0.15 -60.25 10.58
N PRO A 339 1.18 -60.49 10.52
CA PRO A 339 1.98 -60.64 11.73
C PRO A 339 2.56 -59.35 12.32
N LYS A 340 2.85 -59.40 13.63
CA LYS A 340 3.69 -58.42 14.34
C LYS A 340 5.06 -58.33 13.66
N LEU A 341 5.37 -57.17 13.11
CA LEU A 341 6.74 -56.67 13.06
C LEU A 341 6.97 -55.85 14.32
N GLU A 342 7.95 -56.25 15.12
CA GLU A 342 8.45 -55.44 16.22
C GLU A 342 9.01 -54.12 15.66
N PRO A 343 8.68 -52.95 16.23
CA PRO A 343 9.38 -51.72 15.90
C PRO A 343 10.80 -51.82 16.47
N SER A 344 11.72 -52.34 15.64
CA SER A 344 13.16 -52.29 15.91
C SER A 344 13.52 -50.84 16.26
N PRO A 345 14.24 -50.58 17.36
CA PRO A 345 14.58 -49.23 17.78
C PRO A 345 15.52 -48.63 16.73
N ALA A 346 14.96 -47.83 15.83
CA ALA A 346 15.73 -47.08 14.85
C ALA A 346 16.65 -46.12 15.60
N VAL A 347 17.90 -46.56 15.80
CA VAL A 347 18.96 -45.79 16.44
C VAL A 347 19.08 -44.47 15.68
N GLN A 348 18.54 -43.41 16.29
CA GLN A 348 18.73 -42.05 15.82
C GLN A 348 20.22 -41.73 15.94
N LYS A 349 20.98 -41.97 14.87
CA LYS A 349 22.36 -41.53 14.79
C LYS A 349 22.36 -40.03 15.08
N PRO A 350 23.09 -39.55 16.11
CA PRO A 350 23.09 -38.13 16.42
C PRO A 350 23.56 -37.39 15.18
N ILE A 351 22.72 -36.48 14.68
CA ILE A 351 22.99 -35.71 13.47
C ILE A 351 24.18 -34.81 13.80
N GLN A 352 25.38 -35.24 13.42
CA GLN A 352 26.59 -34.44 13.56
C GLN A 352 26.35 -33.12 12.85
N ARG A 353 26.23 -32.04 13.64
CA ARG A 353 25.98 -30.68 13.15
C ARG A 353 27.19 -30.23 12.35
N LYS A 354 27.17 -30.46 11.04
CA LYS A 354 28.19 -29.94 10.13
C LYS A 354 28.29 -28.43 10.33
N PRO A 355 29.50 -27.86 10.48
CA PRO A 355 29.66 -26.42 10.63
C PRO A 355 29.00 -25.71 9.44
N ILE A 356 28.29 -24.62 9.73
CA ILE A 356 27.60 -23.82 8.73
C ILE A 356 28.66 -23.15 7.85
N ASP A 357 28.48 -23.23 6.53
CA ASP A 357 29.28 -22.51 5.54
C ASP A 357 29.39 -21.02 5.93
N PRO A 358 30.60 -20.44 6.08
CA PRO A 358 30.78 -19.05 6.46
C PRO A 358 30.00 -18.05 5.60
N ALA A 359 29.83 -18.34 4.29
CA ALA A 359 29.04 -17.49 3.40
C ALA A 359 27.53 -17.57 3.70
N VAL A 360 27.04 -18.72 4.17
CA VAL A 360 25.66 -18.87 4.65
C VAL A 360 25.48 -18.18 6.00
N LYS A 361 26.44 -18.31 6.91
CA LYS A 361 26.42 -17.61 8.21
C LYS A 361 26.35 -16.09 8.03
N LEU A 362 27.23 -15.52 7.19
CA LEU A 362 27.22 -14.10 6.87
C LEU A 362 25.90 -13.65 6.20
N GLY A 363 25.32 -14.49 5.33
CA GLY A 363 24.03 -14.21 4.71
C GLY A 363 22.86 -14.22 5.72
N LEU A 364 22.89 -15.14 6.70
CA LEU A 364 21.90 -15.18 7.79
C LEU A 364 22.05 -13.99 8.73
N GLU A 365 23.29 -13.60 9.09
CA GLU A 365 23.59 -12.39 9.87
C GLU A 365 23.15 -11.12 9.14
N LYS A 366 23.33 -11.04 7.81
CA LYS A 366 22.83 -9.94 6.98
C LYS A 366 21.30 -9.88 6.96
N LEU A 367 20.63 -11.04 6.89
CA LEU A 367 19.17 -11.11 6.95
C LEU A 367 18.65 -10.69 8.33
N GLU A 368 19.28 -11.17 9.40
CA GLU A 368 18.97 -10.82 10.80
C GLU A 368 19.12 -9.32 11.03
N LYS A 369 20.25 -8.75 10.59
CA LYS A 369 20.50 -7.32 10.59
C LYS A 369 19.41 -6.55 9.83
N ALA A 370 19.03 -6.99 8.62
CA ALA A 370 17.96 -6.34 7.85
C ALA A 370 16.59 -6.41 8.53
N THR A 371 16.29 -7.48 9.28
CA THR A 371 15.05 -7.60 10.08
C THR A 371 15.07 -6.79 11.38
N VAL A 372 16.24 -6.57 11.99
CA VAL A 372 16.40 -5.86 13.28
C VAL A 372 16.56 -4.35 13.09
N GLU A 373 17.46 -3.91 12.22
CA GLU A 373 17.65 -2.47 11.91
C GLU A 373 16.43 -1.88 11.17
N GLY A 374 15.59 -2.75 10.61
CA GLY A 374 14.47 -2.43 9.75
C GLY A 374 13.09 -2.72 10.33
N GLN A 375 12.87 -2.59 11.65
CA GLN A 375 11.54 -2.79 12.26
C GLN A 375 10.50 -1.78 11.76
N GLY A 376 9.87 -2.10 10.62
CA GLY A 376 8.90 -1.26 9.92
C GLY A 376 8.85 -1.57 8.43
N LEU A 377 7.87 -1.00 7.71
CA LEU A 377 7.72 -1.19 6.26
C LEU A 377 8.95 -0.75 5.44
N ALA A 378 9.77 0.15 5.99
CA ALA A 378 10.88 0.78 5.28
C ALA A 378 11.96 -0.19 4.79
N ASN A 379 12.11 -1.38 5.39
CA ASN A 379 13.21 -2.30 5.06
C ASN A 379 12.82 -3.59 4.33
N GLY A 380 11.59 -3.70 3.83
CA GLY A 380 11.16 -4.87 3.06
C GLY A 380 12.02 -5.14 1.81
N TRP A 381 12.59 -4.09 1.21
CA TRP A 381 13.55 -4.19 0.11
C TRP A 381 14.86 -4.88 0.53
N GLU A 382 15.49 -4.47 1.63
CA GLU A 382 16.74 -5.10 2.10
C GLU A 382 16.52 -6.52 2.58
N VAL A 383 15.38 -6.81 3.22
CA VAL A 383 14.99 -8.18 3.59
C VAL A 383 14.83 -9.05 2.34
N CYS A 384 14.09 -8.59 1.33
CA CYS A 384 13.94 -9.34 0.06
C CYS A 384 15.29 -9.53 -0.66
N ARG A 385 16.15 -8.50 -0.66
CA ARG A 385 17.50 -8.58 -1.23
C ARG A 385 18.38 -9.57 -0.48
N ALA A 386 18.39 -9.53 0.86
CA ALA A 386 19.12 -10.46 1.70
C ALA A 386 18.61 -11.91 1.49
N MET A 387 17.29 -12.12 1.39
CA MET A 387 16.70 -13.41 1.03
C MET A 387 17.12 -13.90 -0.36
N ALA A 388 17.21 -13.01 -1.36
CA ALA A 388 17.63 -13.35 -2.72
C ALA A 388 19.12 -13.69 -2.82
N GLU A 389 19.97 -13.02 -2.05
CA GLU A 389 21.41 -13.31 -1.96
C GLU A 389 21.72 -14.57 -1.11
N LEU A 390 20.83 -14.93 -0.18
CA LEU A 390 20.99 -16.06 0.74
C LEU A 390 20.83 -17.42 0.04
N ARG A 391 21.82 -18.31 0.22
CA ARG A 391 21.83 -19.67 -0.37
C ARG A 391 21.01 -20.71 0.39
N ARG A 392 20.90 -20.57 1.72
CA ARG A 392 20.18 -21.50 2.60
C ARG A 392 19.57 -20.75 3.78
N ILE A 393 18.37 -21.14 4.19
CA ILE A 393 17.60 -20.53 5.27
C ILE A 393 17.09 -21.59 6.24
N TRP A 394 16.92 -21.26 7.51
CA TRP A 394 16.34 -22.19 8.49
C TRP A 394 14.81 -22.23 8.33
N VAL A 395 14.25 -23.44 8.44
CA VAL A 395 12.81 -23.75 8.45
C VAL A 395 12.53 -24.81 9.52
N VAL A 396 11.27 -24.95 9.92
CA VAL A 396 10.80 -26.11 10.69
C VAL A 396 10.43 -27.25 9.74
N VAL A 397 10.89 -28.46 10.02
CA VAL A 397 10.52 -29.68 9.27
C VAL A 397 10.08 -30.81 10.19
N ASP A 398 9.33 -31.75 9.62
CA ASP A 398 9.01 -33.03 10.23
C ASP A 398 10.20 -34.03 10.11
N PRO A 399 10.10 -35.27 10.65
CA PRO A 399 11.18 -36.25 10.58
C PRO A 399 11.46 -36.77 9.17
N GLU A 400 10.50 -36.66 8.26
CA GLU A 400 10.61 -37.04 6.84
C GLU A 400 11.35 -35.95 6.04
N GLY A 401 11.36 -34.72 6.55
CA GLY A 401 12.00 -33.55 5.96
C GLY A 401 11.05 -32.62 5.19
N ASN A 402 9.73 -32.83 5.30
CA ASN A 402 8.73 -31.91 4.76
C ASN A 402 8.66 -30.64 5.62
N MET A 403 8.43 -29.48 5.00
CA MET A 403 8.27 -28.23 5.75
C MET A 403 6.93 -28.21 6.50
N VAL A 404 6.98 -27.93 7.80
CA VAL A 404 5.78 -27.84 8.64
C VAL A 404 5.25 -26.41 8.62
N ILE A 405 3.96 -26.26 8.35
CA ILE A 405 3.24 -24.98 8.34
C ILE A 405 2.43 -24.91 9.63
N LEU A 406 2.89 -24.09 10.59
CA LEU A 406 2.31 -23.99 11.93
C LEU A 406 1.13 -23.03 12.04
N ALA A 407 0.83 -22.27 10.99
CA ALA A 407 -0.36 -21.41 10.91
C ALA A 407 -0.78 -21.13 9.47
N GLY A 408 -2.00 -20.65 9.31
CA GLY A 408 -2.49 -20.04 8.07
C GLY A 408 -3.35 -18.83 8.41
N GLN A 409 -3.53 -17.96 7.44
CA GLN A 409 -4.44 -16.81 7.51
C GLN A 409 -5.15 -16.70 6.16
N ASP A 410 -6.47 -16.51 6.16
CA ASP A 410 -7.27 -16.23 4.96
C ASP A 410 -6.97 -17.19 3.79
N GLN A 411 -6.98 -18.50 4.10
CA GLN A 411 -6.62 -19.64 3.22
C GLN A 411 -5.16 -19.68 2.73
N SER A 412 -4.35 -18.67 3.01
CA SER A 412 -2.93 -18.60 2.65
C SER A 412 -2.05 -19.26 3.74
N PRO A 413 -1.10 -20.13 3.38
CA PRO A 413 -0.19 -20.74 4.35
C PRO A 413 0.81 -19.70 4.88
N ILE A 414 1.01 -19.67 6.20
CA ILE A 414 2.10 -18.89 6.79
C ILE A 414 3.38 -19.73 6.72
N VAL A 415 4.38 -19.19 6.03
CA VAL A 415 5.68 -19.84 5.85
C VAL A 415 6.69 -19.18 6.78
N ASP A 416 7.18 -19.96 7.73
CA ASP A 416 8.18 -19.53 8.70
C ASP A 416 9.61 -19.79 8.22
N PHE A 417 10.38 -18.71 8.12
CA PHE A 417 11.82 -18.73 7.93
C PHE A 417 12.54 -18.21 9.17
N PHE A 418 13.80 -18.61 9.35
CA PHE A 418 14.59 -18.19 10.51
C PHE A 418 16.03 -17.85 10.12
N THR A 419 16.58 -16.88 10.84
CA THR A 419 18.00 -16.49 10.76
C THR A 419 18.88 -17.47 11.54
N SER A 420 18.35 -18.09 12.58
CA SER A 420 19.08 -19.02 13.45
C SER A 420 18.29 -20.29 13.77
N GLU A 421 19.01 -21.36 14.11
CA GLU A 421 18.43 -22.59 14.67
C GLU A 421 17.62 -22.31 15.95
N ARG A 422 18.09 -21.35 16.75
CA ARG A 422 17.47 -20.93 18.02
C ARG A 422 16.08 -20.34 17.79
N HIS A 423 15.91 -19.47 16.80
CA HIS A 423 14.61 -18.86 16.50
C HIS A 423 13.59 -19.92 16.03
N ALA A 424 14.02 -20.89 15.23
CA ALA A 424 13.18 -22.03 14.85
C ALA A 424 12.79 -22.90 16.05
N GLN A 425 13.73 -23.18 16.95
CA GLN A 425 13.45 -23.99 18.15
C GLN A 425 12.47 -23.31 19.11
N ILE A 426 12.56 -21.98 19.29
CA ILE A 426 11.61 -21.22 20.12
C ILE A 426 10.17 -21.40 19.63
N LEU A 427 9.93 -21.34 18.32
CA LEU A 427 8.59 -21.54 17.76
C LEU A 427 8.10 -22.99 17.91
N ILE A 428 9.00 -23.97 17.75
CA ILE A 428 8.70 -25.40 17.99
C ILE A 428 8.28 -25.65 19.44
N ASP A 429 9.04 -25.11 20.40
CA ASP A 429 8.77 -25.26 21.83
C ASP A 429 7.46 -24.57 22.24
N GLU A 430 7.16 -23.40 21.66
CA GLU A 430 5.88 -22.70 21.86
C GLU A 430 4.70 -23.49 21.26
N ALA A 431 4.87 -24.05 20.06
CA ALA A 431 3.85 -24.86 19.41
C ALA A 431 3.53 -26.13 20.22
N HIS A 432 4.54 -26.87 20.68
CA HIS A 432 4.34 -28.04 21.54
C HIS A 432 3.74 -27.68 22.92
N ARG A 433 4.05 -26.49 23.47
CA ARG A 433 3.41 -26.00 24.70
C ARG A 433 1.93 -25.70 24.52
N LYS A 434 1.53 -25.21 23.34
CA LYS A 434 0.13 -24.96 22.97
C LYS A 434 -0.62 -26.25 22.60
N ASN A 435 0.06 -27.20 21.97
CA ASN A 435 -0.50 -28.50 21.59
C ASN A 435 0.56 -29.61 21.67
N SER A 436 0.50 -30.42 22.73
CA SER A 436 1.42 -31.53 22.97
C SER A 436 1.23 -32.73 22.03
N GLN A 437 0.17 -32.75 21.21
CA GLN A 437 -0.10 -33.80 20.22
C GLN A 437 0.52 -33.52 18.84
N LEU A 438 1.21 -32.39 18.66
CA LEU A 438 1.93 -32.11 17.41
C LEU A 438 3.03 -33.15 17.15
N PRO A 439 3.30 -33.50 15.87
CA PRO A 439 4.39 -34.41 15.52
C PRO A 439 5.75 -33.82 15.94
N SER A 440 6.77 -34.68 16.04
CA SER A 440 8.14 -34.22 16.30
C SER A 440 8.60 -33.29 15.17
N MET A 441 9.10 -32.11 15.55
CA MET A 441 9.58 -31.08 14.64
C MET A 441 11.03 -30.74 14.95
N ILE A 442 11.82 -30.45 13.91
CA ILE A 442 13.22 -30.03 14.06
C ILE A 442 13.54 -28.81 13.18
N PRO A 443 14.41 -27.89 13.64
CA PRO A 443 15.02 -26.89 12.78
C PRO A 443 15.88 -27.54 11.69
N ARG A 444 15.75 -27.10 10.43
CA ARG A 444 16.60 -27.55 9.33
C ARG A 444 16.98 -26.41 8.38
N LEU A 445 18.26 -26.36 8.03
CA LEU A 445 18.81 -25.41 7.08
C LEU A 445 18.61 -25.92 5.63
N VAL A 446 17.73 -25.31 4.85
CA VAL A 446 17.28 -25.77 3.52
C VAL A 446 17.71 -24.79 2.42
N SER A 447 17.92 -25.25 1.18
CA SER A 447 18.31 -24.40 0.05
C SER A 447 17.16 -23.51 -0.44
N THR A 448 17.42 -22.20 -0.47
CA THR A 448 16.46 -21.15 -0.85
C THR A 448 15.95 -21.30 -2.28
N LYS A 449 16.84 -21.52 -3.27
CA LYS A 449 16.49 -21.55 -4.71
C LYS A 449 15.41 -22.57 -5.07
N LYS A 450 15.40 -23.75 -4.44
CA LYS A 450 14.34 -24.76 -4.63
C LYS A 450 13.11 -24.45 -3.79
N LEU A 451 13.32 -24.09 -2.52
CA LEU A 451 12.28 -23.80 -1.54
C LEU A 451 11.36 -22.65 -1.98
N TYR A 452 11.92 -21.50 -2.35
CA TYR A 452 11.16 -20.32 -2.76
C TYR A 452 10.36 -20.57 -4.05
N ARG A 453 10.92 -21.33 -5.02
CA ARG A 453 10.20 -21.72 -6.24
C ARG A 453 9.02 -22.67 -5.97
N ALA A 454 9.16 -23.58 -5.02
CA ALA A 454 8.09 -24.51 -4.64
C ALA A 454 6.96 -23.81 -3.85
N LEU A 455 7.30 -22.77 -3.09
CA LEU A 455 6.37 -22.05 -2.23
C LEU A 455 5.67 -20.87 -2.92
N ALA A 456 6.36 -20.12 -3.80
CA ALA A 456 5.82 -18.91 -4.42
C ALA A 456 4.44 -19.07 -5.12
N PRO A 457 4.13 -20.17 -5.85
CA PRO A 457 2.82 -20.35 -6.48
C PRO A 457 1.64 -20.47 -5.49
N ARG A 458 1.91 -20.63 -4.20
CA ARG A 458 0.89 -20.72 -3.13
C ARG A 458 0.63 -19.38 -2.44
N HIS A 459 1.23 -18.28 -2.92
CA HIS A 459 1.18 -16.94 -2.32
C HIS A 459 1.27 -16.93 -0.78
N PRO A 460 2.31 -17.56 -0.20
CA PRO A 460 2.41 -17.71 1.25
C PRO A 460 2.73 -16.38 1.94
N ILE A 461 2.13 -16.16 3.10
CA ILE A 461 2.51 -15.06 3.98
C ILE A 461 3.86 -15.44 4.61
N VAL A 462 4.92 -14.78 4.18
CA VAL A 462 6.27 -15.03 4.68
C VAL A 462 6.47 -14.34 6.03
N TRP A 463 6.88 -15.11 7.02
CA TRP A 463 7.41 -14.62 8.28
C TRP A 463 8.88 -15.00 8.43
N ILE A 464 9.65 -14.12 9.05
CA ILE A 464 11.03 -14.35 9.48
C ILE A 464 11.06 -14.22 11.00
N ASN A 465 11.66 -15.18 11.70
CA ASN A 465 11.82 -15.18 13.15
C ASN A 465 10.50 -15.03 13.95
N ARG A 466 9.38 -15.58 13.44
CA ARG A 466 8.08 -15.53 14.13
C ARG A 466 8.19 -16.09 15.55
N GLY A 467 7.57 -15.39 16.51
CA GLY A 467 7.67 -15.72 17.94
C GLY A 467 8.85 -15.08 18.68
N SER A 468 9.74 -14.36 18.00
CA SER A 468 10.79 -13.55 18.63
C SER A 468 10.48 -12.04 18.60
N THR A 469 11.25 -11.26 19.36
CA THR A 469 11.26 -9.78 19.30
C THR A 469 11.82 -9.23 17.99
N GLU A 470 12.43 -10.09 17.16
CA GLU A 470 13.07 -9.78 15.89
C GLU A 470 12.21 -10.26 14.70
N ALA A 471 10.93 -10.58 14.97
CA ALA A 471 10.01 -11.07 13.98
C ALA A 471 9.72 -10.02 12.89
N TRP A 472 9.77 -10.45 11.63
CA TRP A 472 9.43 -9.64 10.47
C TRP A 472 8.46 -10.37 9.55
N THR A 473 7.55 -9.63 8.90
CA THR A 473 6.68 -10.16 7.85
C THR A 473 6.38 -9.07 6.82
N SER A 474 6.15 -9.47 5.57
CA SER A 474 5.70 -8.55 4.53
C SER A 474 4.19 -8.39 4.58
N ILE A 475 3.74 -7.13 4.60
CA ILE A 475 2.32 -6.78 4.54
C ILE A 475 1.72 -7.01 3.14
N MET A 476 2.58 -7.17 2.12
CA MET A 476 2.15 -7.24 0.71
C MET A 476 1.88 -8.66 0.19
N GLY A 477 2.12 -9.72 0.98
CA GLY A 477 1.87 -11.12 0.56
C GLY A 477 2.90 -11.67 -0.45
N ASP A 478 3.29 -10.90 -1.47
CA ASP A 478 4.08 -11.38 -2.62
C ASP A 478 5.62 -11.36 -2.43
N THR A 479 6.08 -11.65 -1.20
CA THR A 479 7.51 -11.67 -0.84
C THR A 479 8.32 -12.63 -1.72
N LEU A 480 7.85 -13.87 -1.91
CA LEU A 480 8.59 -14.88 -2.67
C LEU A 480 8.65 -14.61 -4.19
N PRO A 481 7.55 -14.23 -4.87
CA PRO A 481 7.62 -13.73 -6.25
C PRO A 481 8.70 -12.66 -6.46
N TYR A 482 8.76 -11.68 -5.56
CA TYR A 482 9.73 -10.58 -5.65
C TYR A 482 11.17 -11.03 -5.39
N VAL A 483 11.39 -11.87 -4.38
CA VAL A 483 12.70 -12.49 -4.12
C VAL A 483 13.17 -13.30 -5.33
N LEU A 484 12.29 -14.05 -6.01
CA LEU A 484 12.64 -14.80 -7.22
C LEU A 484 13.01 -13.90 -8.41
N GLN A 485 12.35 -12.75 -8.56
CA GLN A 485 12.72 -11.74 -9.55
C GLN A 485 14.12 -11.17 -9.26
N LEU A 486 14.41 -10.82 -8.01
CA LEU A 486 15.74 -10.35 -7.58
C LEU A 486 16.84 -11.40 -7.78
N MET A 487 16.56 -12.68 -7.47
CA MET A 487 17.47 -13.78 -7.77
C MET A 487 17.79 -13.86 -9.27
N SER A 488 16.80 -13.66 -10.14
CA SER A 488 17.04 -13.65 -11.59
C SER A 488 17.85 -12.43 -12.07
N GLN A 489 17.71 -11.27 -11.44
CA GLN A 489 18.50 -10.08 -11.77
C GLN A 489 19.97 -10.27 -11.33
N LEU A 490 20.19 -10.72 -10.09
CA LEU A 490 21.52 -11.01 -9.54
C LEU A 490 22.23 -12.19 -10.24
N GLU A 491 21.48 -13.08 -10.90
CA GLU A 491 22.05 -14.11 -11.78
C GLU A 491 22.43 -13.55 -13.17
N LYS A 492 21.77 -12.50 -13.67
CA LYS A 492 22.13 -11.81 -14.92
C LYS A 492 23.30 -10.84 -14.77
N GLU A 493 23.50 -10.26 -13.60
CA GLU A 493 24.62 -9.34 -13.32
C GLU A 493 25.98 -10.06 -13.14
N LYS A 494 25.99 -11.39 -13.11
CA LYS A 494 27.18 -12.23 -12.84
C LYS A 494 27.65 -13.06 -14.04
N ASN A 495 26.92 -12.99 -15.15
CA ASN A 495 27.21 -13.67 -16.42
C ASN A 495 27.37 -12.62 -17.52
#